data_AF-A0A317D7K8-F1
#
_entry.id   AF-A0A317D7K8-F1
#
_cell.length_a   1.000
_cell.length_b   1.000
_cell.length_c   1.000
_cell.angle_alpha   90.00
_cell.angle_beta   90.00
_cell.angle_gamma   90.00
#
_symmetry.space_group_name_H-M   'P 1'
#
loop_
_entity.id
_entity.type
_entity.pdbx_description
1 polymer ?
#
loop_
_entity_poly.entity_id
_entity_poly.type
_entity_poly.pdbx_seq_one_letter_code
_entity_poly.pdbx_strand_id
1 'polypeptide(L)'
;MTQPNQPSEYSPGYVLPLPELRAYRNSAGLHVQAVQLTKANMRAVYEWADSKQFFEPAGPKPDDGLVVTGLTIFTADGRRKANFGDWVVRWAVNGTFDRYDALTFGQFFTEVQS
;
A
#
# COMPACT_ATOMS: atom_id res chain seq x y z
N MET A 1 -50.79 3.46 -12.25
CA MET A 1 -49.57 3.04 -12.95
C MET A 1 -48.41 3.64 -12.18
N THR A 2 -47.76 2.84 -11.34
CA THR A 2 -46.73 3.33 -10.42
C THR A 2 -45.38 2.94 -11.00
N GLN A 3 -44.56 3.94 -11.32
CA GLN A 3 -43.19 3.80 -11.81
C GLN A 3 -42.36 3.06 -10.74
N PRO A 4 -41.59 2.01 -11.07
CA PRO A 4 -40.84 1.26 -10.07
C PRO A 4 -39.54 2.00 -9.70
N ASN A 5 -39.31 2.08 -8.39
CA ASN A 5 -38.04 2.27 -7.68
C ASN A 5 -36.78 2.53 -8.55
N GLN A 6 -36.31 3.77 -8.54
CA GLN A 6 -34.87 4.01 -8.39
C GLN A 6 -34.67 4.73 -7.05
N PRO A 7 -33.82 4.18 -6.19
CA PRO A 7 -32.50 4.78 -6.11
C PRO A 7 -31.40 3.72 -5.97
N SER A 8 -30.46 3.73 -6.91
CA SER A 8 -29.10 3.28 -6.63
C SER A 8 -28.21 4.47 -6.93
N GLU A 9 -28.31 5.49 -6.08
CA GLU A 9 -27.27 6.49 -5.96
C GLU A 9 -26.01 5.74 -5.50
N TYR A 10 -25.14 5.43 -6.47
CA TYR A 10 -23.72 5.37 -6.23
C TYR A 10 -23.36 6.61 -5.41
N SER A 11 -23.07 6.45 -4.11
CA SER A 11 -22.52 7.55 -3.31
C SER A 11 -21.21 8.00 -3.97
N PRO A 12 -21.17 9.17 -4.62
CA PRO A 12 -19.93 9.68 -5.18
C PRO A 12 -19.17 10.36 -4.03
N GLY A 13 -17.95 9.90 -3.74
CA GLY A 13 -17.01 10.79 -3.06
C GLY A 13 -16.34 10.32 -1.77
N TYR A 14 -16.40 9.04 -1.39
CA TYR A 14 -15.36 8.52 -0.49
C TYR A 14 -14.08 8.27 -1.29
N VAL A 15 -13.41 9.37 -1.69
CA VAL A 15 -12.00 9.31 -2.04
C VAL A 15 -11.29 9.02 -0.72
N LEU A 16 -10.86 7.77 -0.51
CA LEU A 16 -9.96 7.48 0.60
C LEU A 16 -8.77 8.41 0.46
N PRO A 17 -8.31 9.05 1.55
CA PRO A 17 -7.13 9.88 1.47
C PRO A 17 -6.02 9.02 0.88
N LEU A 18 -5.47 9.46 -0.25
CA LEU A 18 -4.30 8.81 -0.84
C LEU A 18 -3.25 8.70 0.28
N PRO A 19 -2.43 7.64 0.27
CA PRO A 19 -1.30 7.61 1.18
C PRO A 19 -0.52 8.92 1.00
N GLU A 20 0.04 9.50 2.06
CA GLU A 20 0.94 10.64 1.91
C GLU A 20 2.20 10.19 1.16
N LEU A 21 2.11 10.16 -0.16
CA LEU A 21 3.18 9.77 -1.06
C LEU A 21 4.23 10.87 -1.02
N ARG A 22 5.44 10.49 -0.63
CA ARG A 22 6.59 11.37 -0.67
C ARG A 22 7.46 11.02 -1.85
N ALA A 23 8.06 12.04 -2.46
CA ALA A 23 8.98 11.87 -3.57
C ALA A 23 10.37 11.55 -3.02
N TYR A 24 11.00 10.52 -3.57
CA TYR A 24 12.38 10.16 -3.24
C TYR A 24 13.18 10.00 -4.52
N ARG A 25 14.50 10.01 -4.37
CA ARG A 25 15.44 9.57 -5.41
C ARG A 25 16.34 8.48 -4.86
N ASN A 26 16.72 7.53 -5.70
CA ASN A 26 17.74 6.54 -5.34
C ASN A 26 19.17 7.05 -5.61
N SER A 27 20.18 6.26 -5.26
CA SER A 27 21.60 6.58 -5.50
C SER A 27 21.97 6.75 -6.99
N ALA A 28 21.19 6.17 -7.91
CA ALA A 28 21.34 6.35 -9.35
C ALA A 28 20.62 7.61 -9.88
N GLY A 29 19.99 8.41 -9.01
CA GLY A 29 19.23 9.60 -9.39
C GLY A 29 17.83 9.33 -9.94
N LEU A 30 17.34 8.08 -9.87
CA LEU A 30 16.00 7.72 -10.32
C LEU A 30 14.96 8.15 -9.29
N HIS A 31 13.92 8.83 -9.77
CA HIS A 31 12.80 9.27 -8.94
C HIS A 31 11.82 8.12 -8.66
N VAL A 32 11.32 8.09 -7.43
CA VAL A 32 10.31 7.13 -6.97
C VAL A 32 9.29 7.84 -6.08
N GLN A 33 8.10 7.25 -5.98
CA GLN A 33 7.12 7.61 -4.94
C GLN A 33 7.18 6.55 -3.85
N ALA A 34 7.22 6.95 -2.58
CA ALA A 34 7.23 6.00 -1.49
C ALA A 34 6.33 6.43 -0.33
N VAL A 35 5.84 5.42 0.40
CA VAL A 35 5.06 5.60 1.62
C VAL A 35 5.40 4.50 2.62
N GLN A 36 5.50 4.86 3.89
CA GLN A 36 5.63 3.90 4.97
C GLN A 36 4.28 3.24 5.27
N LEU A 37 4.23 1.92 5.25
CA LEU A 37 3.04 1.14 5.56
C LEU A 37 2.74 1.21 7.06
N THR A 38 1.55 1.65 7.41
CA THR A 38 1.05 1.70 8.79
C THR A 38 -0.34 1.08 8.85
N LYS A 39 -0.82 0.73 10.05
CA LYS A 39 -2.20 0.26 10.22
C LYS A 39 -3.23 1.28 9.72
N ALA A 40 -2.92 2.58 9.86
CA ALA A 40 -3.83 3.67 9.53
C ALA A 40 -3.97 3.90 8.02
N ASN A 41 -2.87 3.79 7.25
CA ASN A 41 -2.90 4.02 5.79
C ASN A 41 -3.00 2.73 4.97
N MET A 42 -3.00 1.57 5.61
CA MET A 42 -2.97 0.25 4.99
C MET A 42 -3.97 0.11 3.83
N ARG A 43 -5.23 0.55 4.01
CA ARG A 43 -6.26 0.48 2.97
C ARG A 43 -5.91 1.31 1.73
N ALA A 44 -5.47 2.55 1.94
CA ALA A 44 -5.07 3.43 0.85
C ALA A 44 -3.83 2.88 0.12
N VAL A 45 -2.90 2.26 0.85
CA VAL A 45 -1.71 1.63 0.26
C VAL A 45 -2.08 0.38 -0.57
N TYR A 46 -3.11 -0.39 -0.18
CA TYR A 46 -3.61 -1.50 -1.02
C TYR A 46 -4.10 -1.05 -2.37
N GLU A 47 -4.96 -0.04 -2.37
CA GLU A 47 -5.56 0.49 -3.60
C GLU A 47 -4.49 1.16 -4.46
N TRP A 48 -3.54 1.86 -3.84
CA TRP A 48 -2.41 2.47 -4.54
C TRP A 48 -1.44 1.44 -5.14
N ALA A 49 -1.09 0.38 -4.41
CA ALA A 49 -0.14 -0.64 -4.82
C ALA A 49 -0.76 -1.82 -5.60
N ASP A 50 -2.04 -1.72 -5.98
CA ASP A 50 -2.84 -2.80 -6.58
C ASP A 50 -2.62 -4.16 -5.88
N SER A 51 -2.78 -4.15 -4.55
CA SER A 51 -2.29 -5.20 -3.68
C SER A 51 -3.33 -5.70 -2.68
N LYS A 52 -3.07 -6.84 -2.04
CA LYS A 52 -4.02 -7.51 -1.14
C LYS A 52 -3.54 -7.52 0.30
N GLN A 53 -4.49 -7.53 1.23
CA GLN A 53 -4.18 -7.67 2.66
C GLN A 53 -3.56 -9.02 2.95
N PHE A 54 -2.50 -9.04 3.75
CA PHE A 54 -1.89 -10.27 4.22
C PHE A 54 -2.47 -10.64 5.59
N PHE A 55 -3.10 -11.81 5.64
CA PHE A 55 -3.59 -12.41 6.87
C PHE A 55 -2.54 -13.41 7.34
N GLU A 56 -2.04 -13.24 8.57
CA GLU A 56 -1.32 -14.33 9.22
C GLU A 56 -2.37 -15.23 9.87
N PRO A 57 -2.51 -16.51 9.45
CA PRO A 57 -3.27 -17.45 10.23
C PRO A 57 -2.57 -17.54 11.59
N ALA A 58 -3.28 -17.11 12.63
CA ALA A 58 -2.77 -17.07 13.98
C ALA A 58 -2.09 -18.41 14.31
N GLY A 59 -0.88 -18.36 14.87
CA GLY A 59 -0.39 -19.49 15.67
C GLY A 59 -1.47 -19.89 16.68
N PRO A 60 -1.54 -21.17 17.08
CA PRO A 60 -2.76 -21.80 17.56
C PRO A 60 -3.34 -21.07 18.77
N LYS A 61 -4.41 -20.29 18.54
CA LYS A 61 -5.33 -19.83 19.58
C LYS A 61 -6.76 -20.03 19.10
N PRO A 62 -7.62 -20.73 19.87
CA PRO A 62 -8.92 -21.19 19.40
C PRO A 62 -9.96 -20.09 19.11
N ASP A 63 -9.76 -18.85 19.59
CA ASP A 63 -10.80 -17.80 19.59
C ASP A 63 -10.37 -16.45 18.98
N ASP A 64 -9.15 -16.32 18.46
CA ASP A 64 -8.62 -15.04 17.98
C ASP A 64 -8.90 -14.86 16.47
N GLY A 65 -9.78 -13.90 16.14
CA GLY A 65 -10.03 -13.47 14.77
C GLY A 65 -8.73 -13.17 14.01
N LEU A 66 -8.74 -13.40 12.70
CA LEU A 66 -7.58 -13.27 11.83
C LEU A 66 -6.80 -11.97 12.09
N VAL A 67 -5.52 -12.08 12.44
CA VAL A 67 -4.64 -10.92 12.66
C VAL A 67 -4.10 -10.45 11.31
N VAL A 68 -4.49 -9.24 10.90
CA VAL A 68 -3.91 -8.58 9.73
C VAL A 68 -2.60 -7.90 10.16
N THR A 69 -1.47 -8.37 9.61
CA THR A 69 -0.14 -7.89 10.01
C THR A 69 0.58 -7.10 8.92
N GLY A 70 0.03 -7.07 7.71
CA GLY A 70 0.63 -6.35 6.60
C GLY A 70 -0.04 -6.59 5.25
N LEU A 71 0.74 -6.39 4.20
CA LEU A 71 0.34 -6.22 2.81
C LEU A 71 1.10 -7.17 1.91
N THR A 72 0.45 -7.80 0.94
CA THR A 72 1.14 -8.53 -0.14
C THR A 72 1.27 -7.63 -1.34
N ILE A 73 2.48 -7.14 -1.60
CA ILE A 73 2.84 -6.38 -2.80
C ILE A 73 2.92 -7.33 -4.00
N PHE A 74 2.23 -7.00 -5.08
CA PHE A 74 2.35 -7.71 -6.34
C PHE A 74 3.34 -6.95 -7.25
N THR A 75 4.48 -7.58 -7.51
CA THR A 75 5.58 -7.07 -8.34
C THR A 75 5.64 -7.83 -9.65
N ALA A 76 6.43 -7.36 -10.61
CA ALA A 76 6.71 -8.10 -11.84
C ALA A 76 7.36 -9.48 -11.56
N ASP A 77 8.16 -9.58 -10.49
CA ASP A 77 8.86 -10.81 -10.07
C ASP A 77 8.00 -11.71 -9.16
N GLY A 78 6.75 -11.33 -8.91
CA GLY A 78 5.82 -12.07 -8.05
C GLY A 78 5.47 -11.34 -6.76
N ARG A 79 5.11 -12.11 -5.72
CA ARG A 79 4.48 -11.59 -4.50
C ARG A 79 5.51 -11.33 -3.40
N ARG A 80 5.48 -10.16 -2.79
CA ARG A 80 6.34 -9.80 -1.64
C ARG A 80 5.50 -9.32 -0.45
N LYS A 81 5.71 -9.90 0.73
CA LYS A 81 5.05 -9.45 1.97
C LYS A 81 5.70 -8.17 2.47
N ALA A 82 4.93 -7.13 2.75
CA ALA A 82 5.28 -5.93 3.50
C ALA A 82 4.59 -5.97 4.87
N ASN A 83 5.31 -5.64 5.94
CA ASN A 83 4.82 -5.49 7.30
C ASN A 83 4.65 -4.00 7.63
N PHE A 84 3.88 -3.71 8.68
CA PHE A 84 3.83 -2.35 9.20
C PHE A 84 5.23 -1.86 9.58
N GLY A 85 5.55 -0.63 9.17
CA GLY A 85 6.87 0.00 9.29
C GLY A 85 7.72 -0.09 8.03
N ASP A 86 7.41 -1.00 7.11
CA ASP A 86 8.11 -1.09 5.82
C ASP A 86 7.70 0.03 4.87
N TRP A 87 8.58 0.34 3.93
CA TRP A 87 8.35 1.29 2.86
C TRP A 87 7.92 0.58 1.59
N VAL A 88 6.81 1.05 1.03
CA VAL A 88 6.32 0.63 -0.28
C VAL A 88 6.73 1.69 -1.29
N VAL A 89 7.45 1.27 -2.33
CA VAL A 89 8.05 2.13 -3.35
C VAL A 89 7.40 1.85 -4.68
N ARG A 90 7.02 2.89 -5.42
CA ARG A 90 6.60 2.83 -6.81
C ARG A 90 7.68 3.45 -7.69
N TRP A 91 8.22 2.65 -8.60
CA TRP A 91 9.22 3.09 -9.56
C TRP A 91 8.58 3.90 -10.68
N ALA A 92 9.08 5.12 -10.92
CA ALA A 92 8.51 5.99 -11.95
C ALA A 92 8.70 5.42 -13.38
N VAL A 93 9.77 4.65 -13.60
CA VAL A 93 10.18 4.17 -14.93
C VAL A 93 9.25 3.11 -15.52
N ASN A 94 8.67 2.25 -14.69
CA ASN A 94 7.85 1.10 -15.13
C ASN A 94 6.57 0.95 -14.30
N GLY A 95 6.35 1.81 -13.30
CA GLY A 95 5.20 1.76 -12.41
C GLY A 95 5.18 0.57 -11.46
N THR A 96 6.26 -0.23 -11.37
CA THR A 96 6.30 -1.41 -10.50
C THR A 96 6.42 -1.02 -9.04
N PHE A 97 5.92 -1.90 -8.19
CA PHE A 97 6.03 -1.77 -6.74
C PHE A 97 7.15 -2.63 -6.19
N ASP A 98 7.82 -2.12 -5.16
CA ASP A 98 8.77 -2.85 -4.33
C ASP A 98 8.55 -2.53 -2.85
N ARG A 99 9.14 -3.34 -1.99
CA ARG A 99 9.14 -3.17 -0.54
C ARG A 99 10.57 -3.13 -0.01
N TYR A 100 10.82 -2.19 0.89
CA TYR A 100 12.05 -2.08 1.67
C TYR A 100 11.71 -1.97 3.16
N ASP A 101 12.51 -2.59 4.02
CA ASP A 101 12.45 -2.22 5.45
C ASP A 101 12.99 -0.79 5.66
N ALA A 102 12.76 -0.23 6.85
CA ALA A 102 13.15 1.14 7.16
C ALA A 102 14.66 1.41 7.03
N LEU A 103 15.50 0.43 7.38
CA LEU A 103 16.96 0.57 7.31
C LEU A 103 17.43 0.62 5.86
N THR A 104 17.01 -0.36 5.07
CA THR A 104 17.34 -0.49 3.66
C THR A 104 16.81 0.71 2.88
N PHE A 105 15.59 1.17 3.18
CA PHE A 105 15.02 2.35 2.55
C PHE A 105 15.87 3.60 2.81
N GLY A 106 16.25 3.86 4.06
CA GLY A 106 17.08 5.01 4.44
C GLY A 106 18.50 5.00 3.87
N GLN A 107 19.02 3.82 3.50
CA GLN A 107 20.33 3.70 2.85
C GLN A 107 20.30 4.05 1.35
N PHE A 108 19.22 3.68 0.67
CA PHE A 108 19.16 3.78 -0.79
C PHE A 108 18.37 4.98 -1.30
N PHE A 109 17.51 5.58 -0.47
CA PHE A 109 16.61 6.64 -0.91
C PHE A 109 16.81 7.92 -0.10
N THR A 110 16.76 9.05 -0.81
CA THR A 110 16.78 10.39 -0.22
C THR A 110 15.51 11.11 -0.61
N GLU A 111 14.81 11.69 0.37
CA GLU A 111 13.60 12.49 0.12
C GLU A 111 13.96 13.70 -0.76
N VAL A 112 13.18 13.91 -1.80
CA VAL A 112 13.29 15.10 -2.64
C VAL A 112 12.48 16.18 -1.94
N GLN A 113 13.17 17.17 -1.37
CA GLN A 113 12.50 18.35 -0.82
C GLN A 113 11.87 19.13 -1.98
N SER A 114 10.55 19.24 -1.96
CA SER A 114 9.75 20.06 -2.86
C SER A 114 9.96 21.54 -2.61
#